data_AF-A0A8S3S9W7-F1
#
_entry.id   AF-A0A8S3S9W7-F1
#
_cell.length_a   1.000
_cell.length_b   1.000
_cell.length_c   1.000
_cell.angle_alpha   90.00
_cell.angle_beta   90.00
_cell.angle_gamma   90.00
#
_symmetry.space_group_name_H-M   'P 1'
#
loop_
_entity.id
_entity.type
_entity.pdbx_description
1 polymer ?
#
loop_
_entity_poly.entity_id
_entity_poly.type
_entity_poly.pdbx_seq_one_letter_code
_entity_poly.pdbx_strand_id
1 'polypeptide(L)'
;MYTNKLPQNCQSQILPKVWRTADRFSLDGLKSLAIFELSSALTIQNVVEVYVDVISALPIIESIKTICENYMQENMAEVVRLPSFTSLPQGLMLELIQKMTEKMKI
;
A
#
# COMPACT_ATOMS: atom_id res chain seq x y z
N MET A 1 -5.41 -15.52 -22.63
CA MET A 1 -4.61 -14.45 -21.99
C MET A 1 -4.36 -13.36 -23.02
N TYR A 2 -5.19 -12.32 -23.08
CA TYR A 2 -4.99 -11.20 -23.99
C TYR A 2 -5.06 -9.90 -23.20
N THR A 3 -4.14 -8.98 -23.54
CA THR A 3 -3.85 -7.66 -22.96
C THR A 3 -2.99 -7.66 -21.68
N ASN A 4 -1.66 -7.64 -21.85
CA ASN A 4 -0.66 -7.21 -20.84
C ASN A 4 -0.80 -5.71 -20.50
N LYS A 5 -2.02 -5.20 -20.33
CA LYS A 5 -2.31 -3.81 -20.04
C LYS A 5 -3.27 -3.74 -18.86
N LEU A 6 -2.85 -3.12 -17.77
CA LEU A 6 -3.76 -2.76 -16.69
C LEU A 6 -4.65 -1.60 -17.18
N PRO A 7 -5.97 -1.65 -16.94
CA PRO A 7 -6.85 -0.53 -17.27
C PRO A 7 -6.40 0.73 -16.52
N GLN A 8 -6.43 1.89 -17.17
CA GLN A 8 -6.01 3.19 -16.62
C GLN A 8 -6.78 3.63 -15.36
N ASN A 9 -7.87 2.94 -15.03
CA ASN A 9 -8.68 3.12 -13.82
C ASN A 9 -8.52 1.94 -12.84
N CYS A 10 -7.37 1.28 -12.82
CA CYS A 10 -7.04 0.33 -11.76
C CYS A 10 -7.01 1.10 -10.43
N GLN A 11 -8.11 1.02 -9.68
CA GLN A 11 -8.19 1.52 -8.31
C GLN A 11 -7.00 0.96 -7.53
N SER A 12 -6.33 1.80 -6.75
CA SER A 12 -5.13 1.43 -5.99
C SER A 12 -5.36 0.21 -5.09
N GLN A 13 -6.61 -0.05 -4.68
CA GLN A 13 -7.04 -1.24 -3.93
C GLN A 13 -7.02 -2.57 -4.75
N ILE A 14 -7.08 -2.50 -6.09
CA ILE A 14 -7.07 -3.67 -6.98
C ILE A 14 -5.64 -4.13 -7.26
N LEU A 15 -4.67 -3.22 -7.26
CA LEU A 15 -3.27 -3.51 -7.58
C LEU A 15 -2.61 -4.54 -6.63
N PRO A 16 -2.86 -4.52 -5.30
CA PRO A 16 -2.44 -5.61 -4.41
C PRO A 16 -3.03 -6.98 -4.80
N LYS A 17 -4.29 -7.03 -5.27
CA LYS A 17 -4.93 -8.27 -5.73
C LYS A 17 -4.33 -8.77 -7.05
N VAL A 18 -4.04 -7.85 -7.97
CA VAL A 18 -3.31 -8.15 -9.20
C VAL A 18 -1.93 -8.71 -8.88
N TRP A 19 -1.22 -8.10 -7.94
CA TRP A 19 0.10 -8.59 -7.51
C TRP A 19 0.02 -10.01 -6.97
N ARG A 20 -0.92 -10.32 -6.07
CA ARG A 20 -1.10 -11.69 -5.53
C ARG A 20 -1.47 -12.69 -6.61
N THR A 21 -2.28 -12.27 -7.58
CA THR A 21 -2.65 -13.11 -8.73
C THR A 21 -1.43 -13.36 -9.61
N ALA A 22 -0.63 -12.33 -9.91
CA ALA A 22 0.60 -12.45 -10.65
C ALA A 22 1.60 -13.36 -9.95
N ASP A 23 1.71 -13.28 -8.62
CA ASP A 23 2.55 -14.18 -7.83
C ASP A 23 2.10 -15.64 -7.92
N ARG A 24 0.79 -15.88 -7.80
CA ARG A 24 0.21 -17.23 -7.95
C ARG A 24 0.48 -17.88 -9.31
N PHE A 25 0.60 -17.08 -10.37
CA PHE A 25 0.88 -17.55 -11.73
C PHE A 25 2.36 -17.38 -12.13
N SER A 26 3.24 -17.02 -11.20
CA SER A 26 4.67 -16.75 -11.44
C SER A 26 4.92 -15.74 -12.58
N LEU A 27 4.09 -14.71 -12.67
CA LEU A 27 4.17 -13.63 -13.66
C LEU A 27 4.99 -12.46 -13.11
N ASP A 28 6.32 -12.59 -13.09
CA ASP A 28 7.22 -11.62 -12.46
C ASP A 28 7.16 -10.21 -13.08
N GLY A 29 6.92 -10.13 -14.39
CA GLY A 29 6.73 -8.84 -15.08
C GLY A 29 5.47 -8.11 -14.60
N LEU A 30 4.39 -8.85 -14.35
CA LEU A 30 3.13 -8.29 -13.88
C LEU A 30 3.20 -7.89 -12.39
N LYS A 31 3.97 -8.64 -11.57
CA LYS A 31 4.29 -8.25 -10.19
C LYS A 31 5.00 -6.90 -10.14
N SER A 32 6.03 -6.74 -10.96
CA SER A 32 6.82 -5.49 -11.01
C SER A 32 5.97 -4.32 -11.49
N LEU A 33 5.14 -4.54 -12.52
CA LEU A 33 4.25 -3.52 -13.06
C LEU A 33 3.17 -3.12 -12.04
N ALA A 34 2.59 -4.07 -11.30
CA ALA A 34 1.60 -3.78 -10.26
C ALA A 34 2.20 -2.93 -9.11
N ILE A 35 3.46 -3.18 -8.72
CA ILE A 35 4.16 -2.35 -7.72
C ILE A 35 4.40 -0.94 -8.26
N PHE A 36 4.91 -0.83 -9.49
CA PHE A 36 5.20 0.45 -10.12
C PHE A 36 3.94 1.32 -10.25
N GLU A 37 2.87 0.75 -10.80
CA GLU A 37 1.58 1.44 -10.92
C GLU A 37 1.04 1.84 -9.54
N LEU A 38 1.15 0.95 -8.54
CA LEU A 38 0.67 1.27 -7.20
C LEU A 38 1.46 2.41 -6.56
N SER A 39 2.79 2.44 -6.73
CA SER A 39 3.60 3.55 -6.25
C SER A 39 3.25 4.87 -6.92
N SER A 40 2.86 4.84 -8.20
CA SER A 40 2.46 6.04 -8.95
C SER A 40 1.03 6.51 -8.64
N ALA A 41 0.15 5.58 -8.26
CA ALA A 41 -1.25 5.83 -7.90
C ALA A 41 -1.46 6.06 -6.39
N LEU A 42 -0.38 6.01 -5.59
CA LEU A 42 -0.44 6.25 -4.17
C LEU A 42 -0.70 7.74 -3.90
N THR A 43 -1.69 8.00 -3.07
CA THR A 43 -2.06 9.36 -2.65
C THR A 43 -2.28 9.38 -1.14
N ILE A 44 -2.21 10.57 -0.56
CA ILE A 44 -2.51 10.77 0.87
C ILE A 44 -3.87 10.17 1.24
N GLN A 45 -4.88 10.30 0.38
CA GLN A 45 -6.23 9.80 0.65
C GLN A 45 -6.36 8.27 0.64
N ASN A 46 -5.53 7.58 -0.16
CA ASN A 46 -5.67 6.13 -0.37
C ASN A 46 -4.59 5.28 0.32
N VAL A 47 -3.47 5.88 0.74
CA VAL A 47 -2.32 5.13 1.26
C VAL A 47 -2.66 4.30 2.49
N VAL A 48 -3.52 4.82 3.37
CA VAL A 48 -3.93 4.13 4.59
C VAL A 48 -4.76 2.89 4.26
N GLU A 49 -5.71 3.01 3.33
CA GLU A 49 -6.54 1.89 2.90
C GLU A 49 -5.72 0.81 2.20
N VAL A 50 -4.80 1.22 1.31
CA VAL A 50 -3.88 0.31 0.61
C VAL A 50 -2.99 -0.42 1.61
N TYR A 51 -2.45 0.27 2.61
CA TYR A 51 -1.64 -0.34 3.66
C TYR A 51 -2.43 -1.41 4.41
N VAL A 52 -3.65 -1.07 4.85
CA VAL A 52 -4.54 -2.01 5.55
C VAL A 52 -4.84 -3.24 4.68
N ASP A 53 -5.21 -3.05 3.42
CA ASP A 53 -5.48 -4.15 2.48
C ASP A 53 -4.28 -5.09 2.25
N VAL A 54 -3.07 -4.54 2.33
CA VAL A 54 -1.82 -5.31 2.18
C VAL A 54 -1.52 -6.11 3.44
N ILE A 55 -1.69 -5.53 4.63
CA ILE A 55 -1.41 -6.22 5.90
C ILE A 55 -2.53 -7.19 6.30
N SER A 56 -3.78 -6.93 5.90
CA SER A 56 -4.94 -7.75 6.25
C SER A 56 -5.07 -9.02 5.41
N ALA A 57 -4.30 -9.17 4.32
CA ALA A 57 -4.38 -10.34 3.46
C ALA A 57 -3.02 -10.98 3.19
N LEU A 58 -2.99 -12.31 3.27
CA LEU A 58 -1.79 -13.15 3.12
C LEU A 58 -1.64 -13.63 1.66
N PRO A 59 -0.41 -13.70 1.12
CA PRO A 59 0.85 -13.28 1.74
C PRO A 59 0.96 -11.75 1.84
N ILE A 60 1.63 -11.26 2.90
CA ILE A 60 1.92 -9.83 3.08
C ILE A 60 2.94 -9.42 2.02
N ILE A 61 2.61 -8.37 1.28
CA ILE A 61 3.45 -7.86 0.20
C ILE A 61 4.41 -6.82 0.80
N GLU A 62 5.53 -7.30 1.36
CA GLU A 62 6.48 -6.44 2.09
C GLU A 62 6.94 -5.23 1.26
N SER A 63 7.17 -5.38 -0.05
CA SER A 63 7.56 -4.26 -0.91
C SER A 63 6.52 -3.14 -0.93
N ILE A 64 5.24 -3.47 -1.02
CA ILE A 64 4.15 -2.49 -1.05
C ILE A 64 3.95 -1.88 0.33
N LYS A 65 4.00 -2.71 1.38
CA LYS A 65 3.94 -2.27 2.78
C LYS A 65 5.02 -1.23 3.07
N THR A 66 6.28 -1.48 2.70
CA THR A 66 7.38 -0.53 2.89
C THR A 66 7.17 0.76 2.09
N ILE A 67 6.65 0.70 0.86
CA ILE A 67 6.33 1.91 0.07
C ILE A 67 5.26 2.74 0.78
N CYS A 68 4.19 2.10 1.29
CA CYS A 68 3.13 2.79 2.01
C CYS A 68 3.64 3.39 3.32
N GLU A 69 4.44 2.65 4.09
CA GLU A 69 5.05 3.12 5.34
C GLU A 69 5.94 4.35 5.09
N ASN A 70 6.81 4.32 4.08
CA ASN A 70 7.65 5.45 3.71
C ASN A 70 6.81 6.67 3.29
N TYR A 71 5.79 6.47 2.45
CA TYR A 71 4.94 7.56 1.99
C TYR A 71 4.15 8.21 3.14
N MET A 72 3.61 7.38 4.05
CA MET A 72 2.92 7.89 5.24
C MET A 72 3.86 8.61 6.19
N GLN A 73 5.11 8.16 6.30
CA GLN A 73 6.12 8.83 7.11
C GLN A 73 6.45 10.23 6.56
N GLU A 74 6.67 10.35 5.25
CA GLU A 74 6.94 11.64 4.60
C GLU A 74 5.77 12.62 4.72
N ASN A 75 4.53 12.10 4.74
CA ASN A 75 3.30 12.89 4.78
C ASN A 75 2.57 12.77 6.13
N MET A 76 3.28 12.44 7.22
CA MET A 76 2.67 12.07 8.51
C MET A 76 1.69 13.13 9.02
N ALA A 77 2.03 14.41 8.91
CA ALA A 77 1.20 15.52 9.39
C ALA A 77 -0.17 15.58 8.72
N GLU A 78 -0.26 15.14 7.46
CA GLU A 78 -1.51 15.09 6.70
C GLU A 78 -2.23 13.76 6.90
N VAL A 79 -1.49 12.65 6.94
CA VAL A 79 -2.04 11.30 7.10
C VAL A 79 -2.76 11.13 8.44
N VAL A 80 -2.21 11.64 9.55
CA VAL A 80 -2.83 11.52 10.88
C VAL A 80 -4.16 12.29 11.00
N ARG A 81 -4.41 13.24 10.09
CA ARG A 81 -5.65 14.03 10.04
C ARG A 81 -6.72 13.39 9.17
N LEU A 82 -6.39 12.32 8.45
CA LEU A 82 -7.34 11.67 7.56
C LEU A 82 -8.41 10.91 8.35
N PRO A 83 -9.68 10.98 7.90
CA PRO A 83 -10.76 10.17 8.47
C PRO A 83 -10.41 8.68 8.45
N SER A 84 -9.84 8.20 7.34
CA SER A 84 -9.41 6.82 7.13
C SER A 84 -8.33 6.36 8.10
N PHE A 85 -7.50 7.28 8.62
CA PHE A 85 -6.54 6.98 9.68
C PHE A 85 -7.21 6.97 11.06
N THR A 86 -8.05 7.96 11.36
CA THR A 86 -8.76 8.06 12.65
C THR A 86 -9.81 6.97 12.86
N SER A 87 -10.29 6.35 11.77
CA SER A 87 -11.21 5.21 11.81
C SER A 87 -10.51 3.87 12.06
N LEU A 88 -9.17 3.83 12.09
CA LEU A 88 -8.44 2.60 12.33
C LEU A 88 -8.61 2.13 13.78
N PRO A 89 -8.58 0.80 14.02
CA PRO A 89 -8.43 0.26 15.36
C PRO A 89 -7.21 0.86 16.07
N GLN A 90 -7.38 1.23 17.34
CA GLN A 90 -6.36 1.93 18.13
C GLN A 90 -5.00 1.21 18.14
N GLY A 91 -4.99 -0.13 18.12
CA GLY A 91 -3.76 -0.92 18.01
C GLY A 91 -3.00 -0.67 16.70
N LEU A 92 -3.70 -0.73 15.56
CA LEU A 92 -3.09 -0.49 14.23
C LEU A 92 -2.64 0.97 14.07
N MET A 93 -3.41 1.91 14.63
CA MET A 93 -3.04 3.32 14.64
C MET A 93 -1.74 3.55 15.43
N LEU A 94 -1.62 2.97 16.61
CA LEU A 94 -0.40 3.08 17.43
C LEU A 94 0.80 2.42 16.74
N GLU A 95 0.63 1.24 16.15
CA GLU A 95 1.70 0.58 15.38
C GLU A 95 2.18 1.44 14.21
N LEU A 96 1.24 2.06 13.47
CA LEU A 96 1.55 2.96 12.37
C LEU A 96 2.32 4.20 12.85
N ILE A 97 1.86 4.84 13.94
CA ILE A 97 2.54 6.00 14.52
C ILE A 97 3.94 5.59 15.00
N GLN A 98 4.07 4.48 15.71
CA GLN A 98 5.36 3.98 16.20
C GLN A 98 6.33 3.76 15.03
N LYS A 99 5.91 3.07 13.97
CA LYS A 99 6.74 2.83 12.78
C LYS A 99 7.14 4.11 12.06
N MET A 100 6.22 5.07 11.91
CA MET A 100 6.53 6.37 11.30
C MET A 100 7.54 7.17 12.16
N THR A 101 7.48 7.02 13.48
CA THR A 101 8.34 7.75 14.42
C THR A 101 9.69 7.05 14.65
N GLU A 102 9.77 5.73 14.52
CA GLU A 102 10.99 4.94 14.73
C GLU A 102 12.13 5.32 13.77
N LYS A 103 11.83 5.64 12.51
CA LYS A 103 12.82 6.12 11.55
C LYS A 103 13.24 7.60 11.74
N MET A 104 12.55 8.37 12.58
CA MET A 104 12.97 9.74 12.93
C MET A 104 13.99 9.78 14.07
N LYS A 105 14.22 8.65 14.78
CA LYS A 105 15.31 8.53 15.75
C LYS A 105 16.63 8.31 15.00
N ILE A 106 17.17 9.40 14.47
CA ILE A 106 18.60 9.54 14.20
C ILE A 106 19.29 9.85 15.54
#